data_AF-A0A2N1CX23-F1
#
_entry.id   AF-A0A2N1CX23-F1
#
_cell.length_a   1.000
_cell.length_b   1.000
_cell.length_c   1.000
_cell.angle_alpha   90.00
_cell.angle_beta   90.00
_cell.angle_gamma   90.00
#
_symmetry.space_group_name_H-M   'P 1'
#
loop_
_entity.id
_entity.type
_entity.pdbx_description
1 polymer ?
#
loop_
_entity_poly.entity_id
_entity_poly.type
_entity_poly.pdbx_seq_one_letter_code
_entity_poly.pdbx_strand_id
1 'polypeptide(L)'
;MSQGIEFNRLMLEMRAMQTDAMARSKPVTAAPEVGAASFSDMLGQAVNKVNETQQASNQLATAFEMGQGGIDLTEVMIASQKASVSFQAMTQVRNKLVQAYQDIMQMPV
;
A
#
# COMPACT_ATOMS: atom_id res chain seq x y z
N MET A 1 -8.66 -43.71 51.10
CA MET A 1 -8.14 -44.11 49.77
C MET A 1 -8.70 -43.15 48.71
N SER A 2 -8.45 -41.84 48.83
CA SER A 2 -9.20 -40.84 48.05
C SER A 2 -8.34 -39.73 47.42
N GLN A 3 -7.03 -39.68 47.71
CA GLN A 3 -6.11 -38.66 47.17
C GLN A 3 -5.48 -39.02 45.81
N GLY A 4 -5.50 -40.30 45.40
CA GLY A 4 -4.94 -40.73 44.10
C GLY A 4 -5.83 -40.43 42.89
N ILE A 5 -7.13 -40.22 43.11
CA ILE A 5 -8.12 -40.01 42.04
C ILE A 5 -8.11 -38.55 41.55
N GLU A 6 -7.84 -37.61 42.45
CA GLU A 6 -7.74 -36.16 42.15
C GLU A 6 -6.53 -35.83 41.25
N PHE A 7 -5.38 -36.47 41.50
CA PHE A 7 -4.17 -36.26 40.69
C PHE A 7 -4.36 -36.71 39.23
N ASN A 8 -5.09 -37.80 39.01
CA ASN A 8 -5.39 -38.30 37.68
C ASN A 8 -6.39 -37.40 36.92
N ARG A 9 -7.27 -36.70 37.65
CA ARG A 9 -8.23 -35.73 37.08
C ARG A 9 -7.55 -34.45 36.61
N LEU A 10 -6.59 -33.94 37.38
CA LEU A 10 -5.84 -32.73 37.05
C LEU A 10 -4.99 -32.90 35.79
N MET A 11 -4.38 -34.08 35.60
CA MET A 11 -3.64 -34.39 34.36
C MET A 11 -4.55 -34.51 33.14
N LEU A 12 -5.79 -34.98 33.33
CA LEU A 12 -6.79 -35.04 32.24
C LEU A 12 -7.26 -33.64 31.84
N GLU A 13 -7.40 -32.74 32.80
CA GLU A 13 -7.81 -31.34 32.59
C GLU A 13 -6.71 -30.52 31.90
N MET A 14 -5.43 -30.71 32.27
CA MET A 14 -4.30 -30.09 31.56
C MET A 14 -4.24 -30.52 30.09
N ARG A 15 -4.54 -31.79 29.79
CA ARG A 15 -4.54 -32.29 28.40
C ARG A 15 -5.70 -31.71 27.60
N ALA A 16 -6.88 -31.57 28.20
CA ALA A 16 -8.04 -30.94 27.56
C ALA A 16 -7.79 -29.45 27.25
N MET A 17 -7.15 -28.73 28.16
CA MET A 17 -6.78 -27.32 27.96
C MET A 17 -5.73 -27.14 26.86
N GLN A 18 -4.77 -28.05 26.73
CA GLN A 18 -3.80 -28.04 25.63
C GLN A 18 -4.45 -28.30 24.27
N THR A 19 -5.44 -29.20 24.19
CA THR A 19 -6.16 -29.45 22.95
C THR A 19 -7.05 -28.28 22.52
N ASP A 20 -7.63 -27.53 23.45
CA ASP A 20 -8.41 -26.32 23.15
C ASP A 20 -7.50 -25.18 22.64
N ALA A 21 -6.31 -25.03 23.25
CA ALA A 21 -5.30 -24.08 22.82
C ALA A 21 -4.76 -24.36 21.40
N MET A 22 -4.53 -25.64 21.06
CA MET A 22 -4.10 -26.05 19.71
C MET A 22 -5.23 -25.97 18.66
N ALA A 23 -6.49 -26.15 19.04
CA ALA A 23 -7.64 -25.99 18.15
C ALA A 23 -7.94 -24.52 17.82
N ARG A 24 -7.51 -23.59 18.69
CA ARG A 24 -7.66 -22.14 18.51
C ARG A 24 -6.55 -21.50 17.67
N SER A 25 -5.40 -22.17 17.52
CA SER A 25 -4.42 -21.87 16.49
C SER A 25 -4.83 -22.49 15.15
N LYS A 26 -5.99 -22.11 14.62
CA LYS A 26 -6.23 -22.28 13.18
C LYS A 26 -5.21 -21.42 12.45
N PRO A 27 -4.48 -21.94 11.45
CA PRO A 27 -3.72 -21.07 10.58
C PRO A 27 -4.72 -20.07 9.99
N VAL A 28 -4.40 -18.78 10.10
CA VAL A 28 -5.09 -17.75 9.34
C VAL A 28 -4.87 -18.12 7.88
N THR A 29 -5.84 -18.82 7.30
CA THR A 29 -5.90 -19.06 5.86
C THR A 29 -5.84 -17.68 5.24
N ALA A 30 -4.72 -17.38 4.59
CA ALA A 30 -4.54 -16.16 3.84
C ALA A 30 -5.78 -15.98 2.96
N ALA A 31 -6.47 -14.85 3.13
CA ALA A 31 -7.58 -14.49 2.27
C ALA A 31 -7.09 -14.60 0.81
N PRO A 32 -7.91 -15.14 -0.11
CA PRO A 32 -7.55 -15.13 -1.51
C PRO A 32 -7.28 -13.68 -1.89
N GLU A 33 -6.12 -13.41 -2.48
CA GLU A 33 -5.73 -12.12 -3.04
C GLU A 33 -6.77 -11.75 -4.11
N VAL A 34 -7.87 -11.12 -3.67
CA VAL A 34 -8.94 -10.66 -4.54
C VAL A 34 -8.39 -9.46 -5.28
N GLY A 35 -7.77 -9.71 -6.43
CA GLY A 35 -7.66 -8.78 -7.56
C GLY A 35 -7.35 -7.33 -7.21
N ALA A 36 -6.56 -7.08 -6.17
CA ALA A 36 -5.98 -5.77 -5.97
C ALA A 36 -5.03 -5.59 -7.14
N ALA A 37 -5.27 -4.57 -7.98
CA ALA A 37 -4.34 -4.21 -9.04
C ALA A 37 -2.93 -4.27 -8.45
N SER A 38 -2.05 -5.04 -9.09
CA SER A 38 -0.73 -5.32 -8.56
C SER A 38 -0.10 -3.98 -8.18
N PHE A 39 0.60 -3.91 -7.06
CA PHE A 39 1.23 -2.65 -6.65
C PHE A 39 2.06 -2.02 -7.80
N SER A 40 2.70 -2.87 -8.62
CA SER A 40 3.39 -2.49 -9.86
C SER A 40 2.49 -1.80 -10.89
N ASP A 41 1.25 -2.26 -11.05
CA ASP A 41 0.25 -1.67 -11.94
C ASP A 41 -0.17 -0.30 -11.43
N MET A 42 -0.40 -0.16 -10.12
CA MET A 42 -0.72 1.14 -9.51
C MET A 42 0.43 2.13 -9.63
N LEU A 43 1.68 1.67 -9.41
CA LEU A 43 2.87 2.49 -9.61
C LEU A 43 3.03 2.92 -11.08
N GLY A 44 2.87 1.98 -12.01
CA GLY A 44 2.93 2.27 -13.45
C GLY A 44 1.87 3.30 -13.85
N GLN A 45 0.65 3.15 -13.35
CA GLN A 45 -0.42 4.14 -13.55
C GLN A 45 -0.08 5.50 -12.96
N ALA A 46 0.49 5.56 -11.75
CA ALA A 46 0.89 6.83 -11.12
C ALA A 46 1.99 7.55 -11.92
N VAL A 47 2.99 6.82 -12.43
CA VAL A 47 4.04 7.36 -13.31
C VAL A 47 3.45 7.94 -14.59
N ASN A 48 2.57 7.19 -15.24
CA ASN A 48 1.89 7.64 -16.46
C ASN A 48 1.03 8.88 -16.20
N LYS A 49 0.34 8.94 -15.06
CA LYS A 49 -0.50 10.08 -14.66
C LYS A 49 0.29 11.37 -14.49
N VAL A 50 1.49 11.28 -13.91
CA VAL A 50 2.39 12.43 -13.76
C VAL A 50 2.91 12.88 -15.13
N ASN A 51 3.24 11.95 -16.02
CA ASN A 51 3.66 12.28 -17.38
C ASN A 51 2.55 13.02 -18.14
N GLU A 52 1.31 12.52 -18.09
CA GLU A 52 0.14 13.21 -18.68
C GLU A 52 -0.04 14.62 -18.10
N THR A 53 0.08 14.77 -16.78
CA THR A 53 -0.11 16.06 -16.12
C THR A 53 0.97 17.06 -16.53
N GLN A 54 2.22 16.61 -16.66
CA GLN A 54 3.33 17.44 -17.15
C GLN A 54 3.14 17.86 -18.62
N GLN A 55 2.70 16.94 -19.48
CA GLN A 55 2.40 17.25 -20.89
C GLN A 55 1.26 18.26 -21.01
N ALA A 56 0.18 18.09 -20.23
CA ALA A 56 -0.94 19.02 -20.21
C ALA A 56 -0.51 20.43 -19.76
N SER A 57 0.31 20.54 -18.70
CA SER A 57 0.88 21.83 -18.29
C SER A 57 1.73 22.48 -19.37
N ASN A 58 2.57 21.72 -20.08
CA ASN A 58 3.38 22.25 -21.16
C ASN A 58 2.51 22.73 -22.33
N GLN A 59 1.48 21.97 -22.71
CA GLN A 59 0.55 22.38 -23.77
C GLN A 59 -0.18 23.67 -23.42
N LEU A 60 -0.66 23.81 -22.18
CA LEU A 60 -1.32 25.04 -21.70
C LEU A 60 -0.35 26.23 -21.68
N ALA A 61 0.90 26.02 -21.26
CA ALA A 61 1.92 27.07 -21.29
C ALA A 61 2.21 27.53 -22.73
N THR A 62 2.41 26.60 -23.67
CA THR A 62 2.63 26.93 -25.08
C THR A 62 1.40 27.61 -25.71
N ALA A 63 0.19 27.15 -25.41
CA ALA A 63 -1.04 27.76 -25.91
C ALA A 63 -1.25 29.19 -25.38
N PHE A 64 -0.85 29.45 -24.13
CA PHE A 64 -0.82 30.79 -23.56
C PHE A 64 0.24 31.69 -24.23
N GLU A 65 1.46 31.19 -24.43
CA GLU A 65 2.53 31.92 -25.15
C GLU A 65 2.13 32.25 -26.60
N MET A 66 1.35 31.38 -27.25
CA MET A 66 0.82 31.59 -28.60
C MET A 66 -0.39 32.53 -28.64
N GLY A 67 -0.89 33.00 -27.49
CA GLY A 67 -2.03 33.91 -27.41
C GLY A 67 -3.37 33.28 -27.82
N GLN A 68 -3.52 31.95 -27.67
CA GLN A 68 -4.80 31.28 -27.91
C GLN A 68 -5.87 31.83 -26.94
N GLY A 69 -6.89 32.47 -27.50
CA GLY A 69 -8.00 33.01 -26.72
C GLY A 69 -8.73 31.91 -25.95
N GLY A 70 -8.95 32.11 -24.66
CA GLY A 70 -9.67 31.18 -23.78
C GLY A 70 -8.82 30.56 -22.67
N ILE A 71 -7.49 30.74 -22.68
CA ILE A 71 -6.60 30.30 -21.60
C ILE A 71 -6.23 31.51 -20.74
N ASP A 72 -6.72 31.52 -19.51
CA ASP A 72 -6.39 32.54 -18.52
C ASP A 72 -5.05 32.20 -17.86
N LEU A 73 -4.21 33.21 -17.57
CA LEU A 73 -2.98 33.05 -16.79
C LEU A 73 -3.24 32.30 -15.46
N THR A 74 -4.44 32.51 -14.90
CA THR A 74 -4.90 31.82 -13.69
C THR A 74 -5.00 30.30 -13.88
N GLU A 75 -5.48 29.82 -15.03
CA GLU A 75 -5.53 28.38 -15.32
C GLU A 75 -4.14 27.77 -15.49
N VAL A 76 -3.21 28.49 -16.11
CA VAL A 76 -1.80 28.06 -16.25
C VAL A 76 -1.15 27.92 -14.86
N MET A 77 -1.38 28.89 -13.97
CA MET A 77 -0.87 28.85 -12.60
C MET A 77 -1.47 27.67 -11.81
N ILE A 78 -2.78 27.43 -11.92
CA ILE A 78 -3.44 26.29 -11.26
C ILE A 78 -2.88 24.96 -11.78
N ALA A 79 -2.73 24.82 -13.10
CA ALA A 79 -2.15 23.63 -13.71
C ALA A 79 -0.72 23.37 -13.22
N SER A 80 0.11 24.41 -13.17
CA SER A 80 1.48 24.35 -12.66
C SER A 80 1.53 23.94 -11.17
N GLN A 81 0.64 24.50 -10.34
CA GLN A 81 0.55 24.13 -8.92
C GLN A 81 0.13 22.67 -8.74
N LYS A 82 -0.84 22.21 -9.54
CA LYS A 82 -1.31 20.82 -9.54
C LYS A 82 -0.22 19.85 -9.96
N ALA A 83 0.55 20.19 -11.00
CA ALA A 83 1.71 19.41 -11.43
C ALA A 83 2.77 19.31 -10.32
N SER A 84 3.09 20.43 -9.68
CA SER A 84 4.07 20.49 -8.58
C SER A 84 3.67 19.61 -7.39
N VAL A 85 2.42 19.70 -6.93
CA VAL A 85 1.91 18.88 -5.82
C VAL A 85 1.88 17.40 -6.19
N SER A 86 1.47 17.07 -7.42
CA SER A 86 1.44 15.69 -7.90
C SER A 86 2.85 15.08 -7.97
N PHE A 87 3.85 15.86 -8.39
CA PHE A 87 5.25 15.43 -8.42
C PHE A 87 5.81 15.19 -7.01
N GLN A 88 5.49 16.06 -6.06
CA GLN A 88 5.86 15.87 -4.65
C GLN A 88 5.28 14.57 -4.09
N ALA A 89 3.99 14.30 -4.35
CA ALA A 89 3.36 13.06 -3.94
C ALA A 89 4.03 11.83 -4.58
N MET A 90 4.37 11.90 -5.87
CA MET A 90 5.06 10.81 -6.57
C MET A 90 6.45 10.53 -5.99
N THR A 91 7.18 11.58 -5.59
CA THR A 91 8.49 11.42 -4.93
C THR A 91 8.36 10.65 -3.62
N GLN A 92 7.31 10.91 -2.83
CA GLN A 92 7.04 10.16 -1.60
C GLN A 92 6.70 8.69 -1.89
N VAL A 93 5.89 8.43 -2.91
CA VAL A 93 5.57 7.06 -3.35
C VAL A 93 6.84 6.32 -3.79
N ARG A 94 7.70 6.97 -4.58
CA ARG A 94 9.01 6.42 -4.98
C ARG A 94 9.89 6.08 -3.77
N ASN A 95 9.96 6.97 -2.78
CA ASN A 95 10.78 6.75 -1.59
C ASN A 95 10.25 5.58 -0.75
N LYS A 96 8.92 5.52 -0.53
CA LYS A 96 8.25 4.40 0.14
C LYS A 96 8.51 3.06 -0.56
N LEU A 97 8.57 3.09 -1.88
CA LEU A 97 8.84 1.93 -2.70
C LEU A 97 10.26 1.40 -2.59
N VAL A 98 11.22 2.30 -2.67
CA VAL A 98 12.63 1.99 -2.49
C VAL A 98 12.87 1.45 -1.08
N GLN A 99 12.18 2.00 -0.07
CA GLN A 99 12.20 1.48 1.30
C GLN A 99 11.64 0.07 1.37
N ALA A 100 10.44 -0.18 0.82
CA ALA A 100 9.81 -1.50 0.85
C ALA A 100 10.67 -2.57 0.17
N TYR A 101 11.34 -2.23 -0.94
CA TYR A 101 12.30 -3.13 -1.58
C TYR A 101 13.51 -3.42 -0.69
N GLN A 102 14.08 -2.40 -0.05
CA GLN A 102 15.19 -2.57 0.89
C GLN A 102 14.79 -3.43 2.11
N ASP A 103 13.59 -3.22 2.65
CA ASP A 103 13.06 -3.96 3.80
C ASP A 103 12.87 -5.45 3.47
N ILE A 104 12.39 -5.79 2.26
CA ILE A 104 12.30 -7.17 1.78
C ILE A 104 13.69 -7.80 1.66
N MET A 105 14.68 -7.05 1.17
CA MET A 105 16.06 -7.52 1.06
C MET A 105 16.74 -7.77 2.42
N GLN A 106 16.32 -7.04 3.45
CA GLN A 106 16.89 -7.12 4.80
C GLN A 106 16.16 -8.12 5.71
N MET A 107 15.03 -8.69 5.26
CA MET A 107 14.42 -9.81 5.97
C MET A 107 15.36 -11.01 5.95
N PRO A 108 15.84 -11.50 7.11
CA PRO A 108 16.57 -12.75 7.17
C PRO A 108 15.61 -13.90 6.81
N VAL A 109 16.05 -14.76 5.88
CA VAL A 109 15.39 -16.03 5.58
C VAL A 109 15.49 -17.02 6.74
#